data_AF-A0A7W6P6L9-F1
#
_entry.id   AF-A0A7W6P6L9-F1
#
_cell.length_a   1.000
_cell.length_b   1.000
_cell.length_c   1.000
_cell.angle_alpha   90.00
_cell.angle_beta   90.00
_cell.angle_gamma   90.00
#
_symmetry.space_group_name_H-M   'P 1'
#
loop_
_entity.id
_entity.type
_entity.pdbx_description
1 polymer ?
#
loop_
_entity_poly.entity_id
_entity_poly.type
_entity_poly.pdbx_seq_one_letter_code
_entity_poly.pdbx_strand_id
1 'polypeptide(L)'
;MATDLEYIKLFNSCIITPLKSAEINRIIDDKILNNKSRYQAVRNKLLSLNEYTYRNACFLTEPDDNFIKRNPRIANSTFSRTFSEAGLFSEGTGIPWYFIACIHYRESSSDFTKHLHNGDPLSSFTRQYPANRPKVSHGPPFTFEESAVDALKLRGLDKETVWSLPKVLLRLEQYNGIARAYEKNHINSPYLWGGSNLYTKGGFARDHVFSLDYVNKQIGTAVILKAMENRGLINIPRQ
;
A
#
# COMPACT_ATOMS: atom_id res chain seq x y z
N MET A 1 8.62 -3.05 20.07
CA MET A 1 7.81 -2.46 18.97
C MET A 1 7.16 -1.19 19.46
N ALA A 2 7.01 -0.16 18.63
CA ALA A 2 6.33 1.06 19.03
C ALA A 2 4.82 0.82 19.24
N THR A 3 4.25 1.52 20.21
CA THR A 3 2.81 1.60 20.46
C THR A 3 2.12 2.49 19.42
N ASP A 4 0.79 2.41 19.32
CA ASP A 4 0.03 3.21 18.38
C ASP A 4 0.25 4.72 18.56
N LEU A 5 0.28 5.18 19.82
CA LEU A 5 0.53 6.58 20.13
C LEU A 5 1.97 7.01 19.77
N GLU A 6 2.95 6.14 19.95
CA GLU A 6 4.33 6.40 19.54
C GLU A 6 4.44 6.51 18.02
N TYR A 7 3.79 5.63 17.25
CA TYR A 7 3.74 5.75 15.80
C TYR A 7 3.16 7.07 15.33
N ILE A 8 2.04 7.51 15.91
CA ILE A 8 1.42 8.80 15.58
C ILE A 8 2.38 9.95 15.92
N LYS A 9 2.99 9.94 17.11
CA LYS A 9 3.95 10.98 17.53
C LYS A 9 5.15 11.05 16.61
N LEU A 10 5.75 9.91 16.26
CA LEU A 10 6.88 9.85 15.32
C LEU A 10 6.46 10.38 13.95
N PHE A 11 5.33 9.94 13.41
CA PHE A 11 4.89 10.38 12.09
C PHE A 11 4.58 11.89 12.03
N ASN A 12 3.99 12.43 13.08
CA ASN A 12 3.69 13.86 13.17
C ASN A 12 4.96 14.72 13.32
N SER A 13 5.97 14.23 14.05
CA SER A 13 7.26 14.89 14.24
C SER A 13 8.30 14.61 13.14
N CYS A 14 7.95 13.78 12.14
CA CYS A 14 8.80 13.44 11.03
C CYS A 14 9.01 14.65 10.10
N ILE A 15 10.25 15.11 10.03
CA ILE A 15 10.72 16.17 9.15
C ILE A 15 11.57 15.54 8.05
N ILE A 16 11.16 15.74 6.81
CA ILE A 16 11.88 15.28 5.62
C ILE A 16 13.06 16.21 5.38
N THR A 17 14.26 15.64 5.28
CA THR A 17 15.46 16.44 5.04
C THR A 17 15.41 17.05 3.62
N PRO A 18 15.70 18.35 3.44
CA PRO A 18 15.65 18.99 2.11
C PRO A 18 16.52 18.29 1.05
N LEU A 19 17.65 17.73 1.49
CA LEU A 19 18.56 16.93 0.65
C LEU A 19 17.91 15.69 0.04
N LYS A 20 16.87 15.14 0.68
CA LYS A 20 16.16 13.94 0.22
C LYS A 20 14.87 14.24 -0.55
N SER A 21 14.34 15.46 -0.47
CA SER A 21 13.06 15.82 -1.10
C SER A 21 13.01 15.52 -2.60
N ALA A 22 14.07 15.81 -3.35
CA ALA A 22 14.12 15.56 -4.80
C ALA A 22 14.14 14.05 -5.15
N GLU A 23 14.76 13.22 -4.31
CA GLU A 23 14.73 11.76 -4.45
C GLU A 23 13.33 11.22 -4.13
N ILE A 24 12.74 11.69 -3.03
CA ILE A 24 11.40 11.28 -2.57
C ILE A 24 10.32 11.63 -3.60
N ASN A 25 10.36 12.85 -4.15
CA ASN A 25 9.38 13.27 -5.15
C ASN A 25 9.46 12.42 -6.41
N ARG A 26 10.66 12.08 -6.91
CA ARG A 26 10.83 11.16 -8.04
C ARG A 26 10.27 9.77 -7.76
N ILE A 27 10.51 9.23 -6.56
CA ILE A 27 9.91 7.94 -6.15
C ILE A 27 8.38 8.04 -6.19
N ILE A 28 7.81 9.10 -5.63
CA ILE A 28 6.36 9.28 -5.60
C ILE A 28 5.80 9.42 -7.01
N ASP A 29 6.35 10.31 -7.83
CA ASP A 29 5.78 10.68 -9.12
C ASP A 29 5.98 9.56 -10.15
N ASP A 30 7.23 9.12 -10.33
CA ASP A 30 7.60 8.20 -11.42
C ASP A 30 7.22 6.74 -11.12
N LYS A 31 7.25 6.34 -9.84
CA LYS A 31 7.05 4.94 -9.44
C LYS A 31 5.70 4.69 -8.79
N ILE A 32 5.26 5.53 -7.86
CA ILE A 32 4.04 5.29 -7.09
C ILE A 32 2.81 5.80 -7.83
N LEU A 33 2.76 7.09 -8.14
CA LEU A 33 1.59 7.73 -8.77
C LEU A 33 1.38 7.26 -10.20
N ASN A 34 2.45 7.17 -10.99
CA ASN A 34 2.38 6.64 -12.36
C ASN A 34 1.80 5.21 -12.44
N ASN A 35 1.86 4.45 -11.35
CA ASN A 35 1.30 3.10 -11.26
C ASN A 35 0.12 2.98 -10.26
N LYS A 36 -0.49 4.10 -9.85
CA LYS A 36 -1.59 4.11 -8.86
C LYS A 36 -2.71 3.14 -9.23
N SER A 37 -3.11 3.12 -10.51
CA SER A 37 -4.17 2.25 -11.03
C SER A 37 -3.89 0.76 -10.82
N ARG A 38 -2.62 0.34 -10.94
CA ARG A 38 -2.22 -1.06 -10.71
C ARG A 38 -2.36 -1.46 -9.24
N TYR A 39 -1.95 -0.59 -8.32
CA TYR A 39 -2.15 -0.84 -6.88
C TYR A 39 -3.63 -0.86 -6.50
N GLN A 40 -4.45 0.01 -7.11
CA GLN A 40 -5.90 -0.02 -6.95
C GLN A 40 -6.49 -1.33 -7.51
N ALA A 41 -6.00 -1.84 -8.64
CA ALA A 41 -6.45 -3.12 -9.19
C ALA A 41 -6.19 -4.29 -8.22
N VAL A 42 -5.04 -4.31 -7.53
CA VAL A 42 -4.75 -5.30 -6.48
C VAL A 42 -5.75 -5.19 -5.33
N ARG A 43 -5.96 -3.97 -4.78
CA ARG A 43 -6.96 -3.71 -3.74
C ARG A 43 -8.34 -4.22 -4.15
N ASN A 44 -8.78 -3.92 -5.37
CA ASN A 44 -10.10 -4.27 -5.86
C ASN A 44 -10.28 -5.79 -5.98
N LYS A 45 -9.26 -6.50 -6.48
CA LYS A 45 -9.25 -7.98 -6.53
C LYS A 45 -9.37 -8.61 -5.14
N LEU A 46 -8.74 -8.01 -4.12
CA LEU A 46 -8.85 -8.50 -2.72
C LEU A 46 -10.25 -8.33 -2.15
N LEU A 47 -10.93 -7.25 -2.50
CA LEU A 47 -12.33 -7.02 -2.12
C LEU A 47 -13.32 -7.89 -2.90
N SER A 48 -12.84 -8.82 -3.75
CA SER A 48 -13.64 -9.65 -4.65
C SER A 48 -14.55 -8.82 -5.59
N LEU A 49 -14.14 -7.59 -5.89
CA LEU A 49 -14.83 -6.74 -6.84
C LEU A 49 -14.45 -7.23 -8.24
N ASN A 50 -15.43 -7.80 -8.95
CA ASN A 50 -15.28 -8.14 -10.37
C ASN A 50 -15.45 -6.87 -11.24
N GLU A 51 -14.87 -6.89 -12.44
CA GLU A 51 -14.97 -5.78 -13.41
C GLU A 51 -16.45 -5.40 -13.69
N TYR A 52 -17.36 -6.38 -13.60
CA TYR A 52 -18.81 -6.19 -13.72
C TYR A 52 -19.40 -5.32 -12.61
N THR A 53 -18.98 -5.51 -11.34
CA THR A 53 -19.39 -4.62 -10.24
C THR A 53 -18.84 -3.21 -10.45
N TYR A 54 -17.63 -3.07 -11.04
CA TYR A 54 -17.04 -1.76 -11.34
C TYR A 54 -17.77 -1.02 -12.47
N ARG A 55 -18.14 -1.73 -13.56
CA ARG A 55 -18.93 -1.13 -14.65
C ARG A 55 -20.34 -0.77 -14.21
N ASN A 56 -21.02 -1.62 -13.45
CA ASN A 56 -22.38 -1.36 -12.96
C ASN A 56 -22.41 -0.38 -11.76
N ALA A 57 -21.28 -0.16 -11.09
CA ALA A 57 -21.11 0.92 -10.14
C ALA A 57 -21.04 2.29 -10.82
N CYS A 58 -20.37 2.35 -11.97
CA CYS A 58 -20.30 3.55 -12.82
C CYS A 58 -21.56 3.72 -13.68
N PHE A 59 -22.26 2.63 -13.96
CA PHE A 59 -23.55 2.58 -14.66
C PHE A 59 -24.54 1.82 -13.78
N LEU A 60 -25.11 2.48 -12.77
CA LEU A 60 -26.42 2.05 -12.30
C LEU A 60 -27.33 2.20 -13.52
N THR A 61 -27.68 1.08 -14.16
CA THR A 61 -28.62 1.08 -15.27
C THR A 61 -29.88 1.80 -14.80
N GLU A 62 -30.33 2.78 -15.59
CA GLU A 62 -31.68 3.34 -15.52
C GLU A 62 -32.66 2.22 -15.16
N PRO A 63 -33.56 2.42 -14.18
CA PRO A 63 -34.58 1.43 -13.89
C PRO A 63 -35.34 1.12 -15.18
N ASP A 64 -35.43 -0.17 -15.54
CA ASP A 64 -36.15 -0.60 -16.74
C ASP A 64 -37.56 0.01 -16.77
N ASP A 65 -38.02 0.45 -17.96
CA ASP A 65 -39.23 1.26 -18.16
C ASP A 65 -40.48 0.65 -17.50
N ASN A 66 -40.49 -0.68 -17.35
CA ASN A 66 -41.55 -1.44 -16.71
C ASN A 66 -41.63 -1.22 -15.18
N PHE A 67 -40.52 -0.89 -14.52
CA PHE A 67 -40.47 -0.59 -13.08
C PHE A 67 -41.00 0.83 -12.79
N ILE A 68 -40.62 1.81 -13.61
CA ILE A 68 -41.11 3.20 -13.52
C ILE A 68 -42.63 3.27 -13.74
N LYS A 69 -43.16 2.52 -14.72
CA LYS A 69 -44.61 2.45 -14.99
C LYS A 69 -45.43 1.86 -13.83
N ARG A 70 -44.84 0.98 -13.01
CA ARG A 70 -45.51 0.32 -11.87
C ARG A 70 -45.48 1.14 -10.59
N ASN A 71 -44.56 2.11 -10.46
CA ASN A 71 -44.40 2.94 -9.28
C ASN A 71 -44.26 4.43 -9.64
N PRO A 72 -45.33 5.09 -10.11
CA PRO A 72 -45.30 6.46 -10.62
C PRO A 72 -44.94 7.53 -9.57
N ARG A 73 -44.89 7.17 -8.28
CA ARG A 73 -44.45 8.07 -7.19
C ARG A 73 -42.94 8.23 -7.10
N ILE A 74 -42.16 7.38 -7.77
CA ILE A 74 -40.68 7.40 -7.76
C ILE A 74 -40.14 8.32 -8.87
N ALA A 75 -40.90 8.54 -9.94
CA ALA A 75 -40.47 9.30 -11.13
C ALA A 75 -40.26 10.81 -10.89
N ASN A 76 -40.88 11.38 -9.85
CA ASN A 76 -40.88 12.83 -9.63
C ASN A 76 -39.90 13.32 -8.56
N SER A 77 -39.06 12.44 -7.99
CA SER A 77 -37.91 12.90 -7.20
C SER A 77 -36.69 12.96 -8.10
N THR A 78 -36.36 14.18 -8.53
CA THR A 78 -35.15 14.54 -9.27
C THR A 78 -33.92 13.98 -8.55
N PHE A 79 -33.46 12.80 -8.99
CA PHE A 79 -32.23 12.20 -8.48
C PHE A 79 -31.06 12.76 -9.27
N SER A 80 -30.81 14.07 -9.13
CA SER A 80 -29.54 14.66 -9.55
C SER A 80 -28.45 14.25 -8.55
N ARG A 81 -28.06 12.97 -8.59
CA ARG A 81 -26.76 12.56 -8.05
C ARG A 81 -25.77 12.57 -9.18
N THR A 82 -25.01 13.66 -9.27
CA THR A 82 -23.71 13.65 -9.91
C THR A 82 -22.82 12.66 -9.14
N PHE A 83 -22.84 11.38 -9.54
CA PHE A 83 -21.93 10.39 -8.99
C PHE A 83 -20.55 10.65 -9.59
N SER A 84 -19.67 11.32 -8.85
CA SER A 84 -18.25 11.26 -9.13
C SER A 84 -17.79 9.80 -9.04
N GLU A 85 -16.95 9.36 -9.97
CA GLU A 85 -16.34 8.02 -10.08
C GLU A 85 -15.71 7.46 -8.78
N ALA A 86 -15.54 8.29 -7.74
CA ALA A 86 -15.10 7.94 -6.39
C ALA A 86 -16.17 7.28 -5.48
N GLY A 87 -17.39 7.07 -5.97
CA GLY A 87 -18.58 6.92 -5.12
C GLY A 87 -18.98 5.51 -4.66
N LEU A 88 -18.48 4.42 -5.24
CA LEU A 88 -18.99 3.09 -4.85
C LEU A 88 -18.19 2.42 -3.72
N PHE A 89 -16.94 2.82 -3.52
CA PHE A 89 -16.11 2.39 -2.38
C PHE A 89 -15.28 3.58 -1.94
N SER A 90 -15.42 4.00 -0.68
CA SER A 90 -14.58 5.07 -0.13
C SER A 90 -13.10 4.68 -0.30
N GLU A 91 -12.19 5.64 -0.47
CA GLU A 91 -10.73 5.35 -0.42
C GLU A 91 -10.32 4.62 0.87
N GLY A 92 -11.20 4.56 1.89
CA GLY A 92 -10.98 3.87 3.16
C GLY A 92 -11.37 2.39 3.24
N THR A 93 -12.02 1.78 2.23
CA THR A 93 -12.42 0.35 2.33
C THR A 93 -11.32 -0.60 1.85
N GLY A 94 -10.96 -1.61 2.66
CA GLY A 94 -9.93 -2.59 2.32
C GLY A 94 -8.51 -2.04 2.41
N ILE A 95 -7.53 -2.78 1.88
CA ILE A 95 -6.11 -2.40 1.96
C ILE A 95 -5.87 -1.10 1.17
N PRO A 96 -5.28 -0.05 1.78
CA PRO A 96 -4.99 1.18 1.07
C PRO A 96 -3.99 0.96 -0.07
N TRP A 97 -4.25 1.56 -1.24
CA TRP A 97 -3.39 1.40 -2.41
C TRP A 97 -1.95 1.87 -2.14
N TYR A 98 -1.78 2.93 -1.32
CA TYR A 98 -0.48 3.49 -0.97
C TYR A 98 0.33 2.55 -0.05
N PHE A 99 -0.34 1.70 0.73
CA PHE A 99 0.32 0.68 1.54
C PHE A 99 0.92 -0.42 0.64
N ILE A 100 0.17 -0.86 -0.37
CA ILE A 100 0.65 -1.83 -1.38
C ILE A 100 1.84 -1.23 -2.15
N ALA A 101 1.76 0.05 -2.53
CA ALA A 101 2.84 0.75 -3.20
C ALA A 101 4.12 0.82 -2.36
N CYS A 102 4.00 1.09 -1.05
CA CYS A 102 5.14 1.12 -0.13
C CYS A 102 5.81 -0.25 0.02
N ILE A 103 5.02 -1.34 0.10
CA ILE A 103 5.57 -2.71 0.09
C ILE A 103 6.32 -2.94 -1.22
N HIS A 104 5.70 -2.66 -2.36
CA HIS A 104 6.31 -2.92 -3.66
C HIS A 104 7.63 -2.15 -3.85
N TYR A 105 7.67 -0.89 -3.41
CA TYR A 105 8.89 -0.10 -3.38
C TYR A 105 10.00 -0.74 -2.54
N ARG A 106 9.66 -1.28 -1.36
CA ARG A 106 10.65 -1.91 -0.47
C ARG A 106 11.17 -3.25 -1.01
N GLU A 107 10.29 -4.07 -1.54
CA GLU A 107 10.62 -5.44 -1.98
C GLU A 107 11.37 -5.47 -3.32
N SER A 108 11.08 -4.55 -4.23
CA SER A 108 11.65 -4.62 -5.58
C SER A 108 11.87 -3.27 -6.27
N SER A 109 11.90 -2.16 -5.51
CA SER A 109 12.03 -0.80 -6.09
C SER A 109 10.93 -0.46 -7.11
N SER A 110 9.72 -0.99 -6.88
CA SER A 110 8.54 -0.83 -7.74
C SER A 110 8.73 -1.42 -9.14
N ASP A 111 9.45 -2.53 -9.25
CA ASP A 111 9.67 -3.26 -10.49
C ASP A 111 8.54 -4.26 -10.76
N PHE A 112 7.62 -3.87 -11.64
CA PHE A 112 6.45 -4.67 -12.01
C PHE A 112 6.76 -5.94 -12.81
N THR A 113 8.02 -6.28 -13.03
CA THR A 113 8.44 -7.58 -13.58
C THR A 113 8.74 -8.62 -12.48
N LYS A 114 8.59 -8.24 -11.20
CA LYS A 114 8.94 -9.06 -10.04
C LYS A 114 7.76 -9.35 -9.12
N HIS A 115 7.84 -10.46 -8.42
CA HIS A 115 6.89 -10.88 -7.40
C HIS A 115 6.90 -9.91 -6.21
N LEU A 116 5.71 -9.54 -5.72
CA LEU A 116 5.58 -8.76 -4.48
C LEU A 116 6.07 -9.54 -3.25
N HIS A 117 6.18 -10.86 -3.33
CA HIS A 117 6.61 -11.71 -2.21
C HIS A 117 8.02 -11.40 -1.71
N ASN A 118 8.98 -11.30 -2.65
CA ASN A 118 10.41 -11.30 -2.36
C ASN A 118 11.27 -10.79 -3.54
N GLY A 119 10.66 -10.24 -4.59
CA GLY A 119 11.37 -9.69 -5.73
C GLY A 119 11.89 -10.71 -6.78
N ASP A 120 11.58 -12.01 -6.67
CA ASP A 120 11.89 -12.96 -7.76
C ASP A 120 11.14 -12.60 -9.06
N PRO A 121 11.65 -12.93 -10.26
CA PRO A 121 10.99 -12.59 -11.53
C PRO A 121 9.64 -13.28 -11.74
N LEU A 122 8.65 -12.56 -12.27
CA LEU A 122 7.30 -13.06 -12.59
C LEU A 122 7.26 -14.13 -13.72
N SER A 123 8.38 -14.35 -14.41
CA SER A 123 8.54 -15.36 -15.46
C SER A 123 8.70 -16.79 -14.91
N SER A 124 8.75 -16.96 -13.59
CA SER A 124 8.84 -18.26 -12.93
C SER A 124 8.19 -18.21 -11.54
N PHE A 125 7.99 -19.34 -10.88
CA PHE A 125 7.59 -19.33 -9.47
C PHE A 125 8.72 -18.78 -8.59
N THR A 126 8.35 -18.21 -7.43
CA THR A 126 9.33 -17.81 -6.41
C THR A 126 10.22 -18.98 -6.00
N ARG A 127 11.53 -18.75 -5.97
CA ARG A 127 12.54 -19.68 -5.47
C ARG A 127 12.93 -19.32 -4.04
N GLN A 128 13.06 -18.02 -3.78
CA GLN A 128 13.28 -17.50 -2.44
C GLN A 128 12.02 -17.69 -1.59
N TYR A 129 12.19 -17.67 -0.26
CA TYR A 129 11.05 -17.80 0.64
C TYR A 129 10.11 -16.59 0.49
N PRO A 130 8.78 -16.77 0.46
CA PRO A 130 8.07 -18.05 0.37
C PRO A 130 8.18 -18.67 -1.04
N ALA A 131 8.66 -19.91 -1.13
CA ALA A 131 8.87 -20.59 -2.42
C ALA A 131 7.55 -21.09 -3.04
N ASN A 132 7.58 -21.35 -4.35
CA ASN A 132 6.49 -21.91 -5.14
C ASN A 132 5.20 -21.06 -5.14
N ARG A 133 5.37 -19.74 -5.25
CA ARG A 133 4.29 -18.74 -5.36
C ARG A 133 4.29 -18.05 -6.73
N PRO A 134 3.15 -17.51 -7.18
CA PRO A 134 1.81 -17.50 -6.56
C PRO A 134 1.07 -18.84 -6.69
N LYS A 135 -0.02 -19.03 -5.94
CA LYS A 135 -0.93 -20.17 -6.08
C LYS A 135 -2.13 -19.81 -6.95
N VAL A 136 -1.93 -19.80 -8.27
CA VAL A 136 -2.96 -19.55 -9.29
C VAL A 136 -3.19 -20.79 -10.16
N SER A 137 -4.22 -20.78 -11.01
CA SER A 137 -4.66 -21.94 -11.82
C SER A 137 -3.82 -22.21 -13.07
N HIS A 138 -2.82 -21.37 -13.37
CA HIS A 138 -1.96 -21.51 -14.54
C HIS A 138 -0.47 -21.40 -14.17
N GLY A 139 0.40 -21.79 -15.09
CA GLY A 139 1.86 -21.59 -14.98
C GLY A 139 2.29 -20.17 -15.41
N PRO A 140 3.58 -19.83 -15.24
CA PRO A 140 4.11 -18.52 -15.62
C PRO A 140 3.99 -18.24 -17.14
N PRO A 141 4.06 -16.96 -17.57
CA PRO A 141 4.33 -15.78 -16.75
C PRO A 141 3.11 -15.34 -15.93
N PHE A 142 3.38 -14.79 -14.75
CA PHE A 142 2.37 -14.22 -13.86
C PHE A 142 2.28 -12.70 -14.03
N THR A 143 1.10 -12.14 -13.76
CA THR A 143 0.97 -10.69 -13.58
C THR A 143 1.43 -10.28 -12.19
N PHE A 144 1.85 -9.02 -12.05
CA PHE A 144 2.13 -8.45 -10.74
C PHE A 144 0.91 -8.54 -9.83
N GLU A 145 -0.28 -8.28 -10.37
CA GLU A 145 -1.53 -8.25 -9.63
C GLU A 145 -1.87 -9.62 -9.02
N GLU A 146 -1.68 -10.71 -9.77
CA GLU A 146 -1.84 -12.09 -9.27
C GLU A 146 -0.86 -12.39 -8.15
N SER A 147 0.42 -12.06 -8.36
CA SER A 147 1.44 -12.23 -7.33
C SER A 147 1.16 -11.40 -6.08
N ALA A 148 0.71 -10.16 -6.24
CA ALA A 148 0.44 -9.25 -5.14
C ALA A 148 -0.75 -9.73 -4.30
N VAL A 149 -1.82 -10.18 -4.95
CA VAL A 149 -2.98 -10.77 -4.28
C VAL A 149 -2.58 -12.01 -3.46
N ASP A 150 -1.80 -12.93 -4.04
CA ASP A 150 -1.31 -14.11 -3.31
C ASP A 150 -0.45 -13.70 -2.11
N ALA A 151 0.48 -12.76 -2.28
CA ALA A 151 1.36 -12.27 -1.22
C ALA A 151 0.60 -11.64 -0.05
N LEU A 152 -0.39 -10.79 -0.35
CA LEU A 152 -1.18 -10.09 0.66
C LEU A 152 -2.11 -11.06 1.41
N LYS A 153 -2.71 -12.04 0.72
CA LYS A 153 -3.51 -13.11 1.34
C LYS A 153 -2.67 -14.06 2.19
N LEU A 154 -1.49 -14.43 1.73
CA LEU A 154 -0.57 -15.30 2.47
C LEU A 154 -0.19 -14.69 3.83
N ARG A 155 -0.04 -13.37 3.88
CA ARG A 155 0.24 -12.62 5.11
C ARG A 155 -1.02 -12.23 5.90
N GLY A 156 -2.21 -12.66 5.45
CA GLY A 156 -3.49 -12.40 6.11
C GLY A 156 -3.91 -10.93 6.14
N LEU A 157 -3.34 -10.09 5.26
CA LEU A 157 -3.61 -8.65 5.22
C LEU A 157 -4.97 -8.35 4.58
N ASP A 158 -5.52 -9.28 3.80
CA ASP A 158 -6.85 -9.24 3.23
C ASP A 158 -7.97 -9.30 4.29
N LYS A 159 -7.65 -9.79 5.48
CA LYS A 159 -8.58 -9.89 6.62
C LYS A 159 -8.61 -8.64 7.50
N GLU A 160 -7.70 -7.70 7.28
CA GLU A 160 -7.63 -6.46 8.06
C GLU A 160 -8.66 -5.45 7.53
N THR A 161 -9.56 -5.01 8.41
CA THR A 161 -10.67 -4.12 8.07
C THR A 161 -10.40 -2.66 8.40
N VAL A 162 -9.46 -2.37 9.30
CA VAL A 162 -9.15 -1.02 9.78
C VAL A 162 -7.71 -0.67 9.44
N TRP A 163 -7.51 0.45 8.75
CA TRP A 163 -6.21 0.93 8.29
C TRP A 163 -5.91 2.35 8.81
N SER A 164 -5.76 2.45 10.13
CA SER A 164 -5.24 3.65 10.77
C SER A 164 -3.74 3.81 10.53
N LEU A 165 -3.20 5.01 10.75
CA LEU A 165 -1.79 5.35 10.61
C LEU A 165 -0.89 4.41 11.45
N PRO A 166 -1.16 4.17 12.74
CA PRO A 166 -0.47 3.13 13.50
C PRO A 166 -0.46 1.77 12.81
N LYS A 167 -1.63 1.33 12.31
CA LYS A 167 -1.76 0.02 11.68
C LYS A 167 -0.94 -0.05 10.39
N VAL A 168 -1.01 0.98 9.54
CA VAL A 168 -0.23 1.09 8.30
C VAL A 168 1.26 0.98 8.62
N LEU A 169 1.76 1.78 9.57
CA LEU A 169 3.18 1.80 9.92
C LEU A 169 3.65 0.48 10.54
N LEU A 170 2.86 -0.10 11.46
CA LEU A 170 3.14 -1.40 12.05
C LEU A 170 3.19 -2.50 10.98
N ARG A 171 2.22 -2.55 10.07
CA ARG A 171 2.17 -3.57 9.01
C ARG A 171 3.32 -3.41 8.02
N LEU A 172 3.74 -2.18 7.71
CA LEU A 172 4.93 -1.94 6.87
C LEU A 172 6.21 -2.42 7.55
N GLU A 173 6.37 -2.16 8.85
CA GLU A 173 7.52 -2.63 9.61
C GLU A 173 7.52 -4.16 9.73
N GLN A 174 6.37 -4.78 9.99
CA GLN A 174 6.21 -6.24 10.01
C GLN A 174 6.49 -6.88 8.65
N TYR A 175 6.11 -6.21 7.55
CA TYR A 175 6.32 -6.75 6.22
C TYR A 175 7.80 -6.93 5.93
N ASN A 176 8.59 -5.90 6.22
CA ASN A 176 10.04 -5.86 5.98
C ASN A 176 10.84 -6.58 7.08
N GLY A 177 10.32 -6.64 8.31
CA GLY A 177 10.89 -7.36 9.44
C GLY A 177 11.20 -6.48 10.64
N ILE A 178 10.68 -6.88 11.80
CA ILE A 178 10.92 -6.20 13.09
C ILE A 178 12.21 -6.75 13.70
N ALA A 179 13.16 -5.86 13.96
CA ALA A 179 14.42 -6.25 14.56
C ALA A 179 14.54 -5.73 16.01
N ARG A 180 14.76 -6.66 16.95
CA ARG A 180 15.05 -6.34 18.36
C ARG A 180 16.27 -5.44 18.52
N ALA A 181 17.18 -5.43 17.55
CA ALA A 181 18.37 -4.58 17.58
C ALA A 181 18.02 -3.09 17.57
N TYR A 182 16.96 -2.67 16.89
CA TYR A 182 16.54 -1.27 16.87
C TYR A 182 16.07 -0.82 18.26
N GLU A 183 15.23 -1.62 18.90
CA GLU A 183 14.73 -1.37 20.26
C GLU A 183 15.87 -1.32 21.29
N LYS A 184 16.76 -2.32 21.29
CA LYS A 184 17.90 -2.39 22.23
C LYS A 184 18.87 -1.20 22.13
N ASN A 185 18.96 -0.58 20.97
CA ASN A 185 19.88 0.52 20.72
C ASN A 185 19.16 1.89 20.61
N HIS A 186 17.86 1.95 20.94
CA HIS A 186 17.05 3.17 20.86
C HIS A 186 17.09 3.84 19.48
N ILE A 187 17.11 3.04 18.42
CA ILE A 187 17.12 3.49 17.03
C ILE A 187 15.74 3.27 16.43
N ASN A 188 15.17 4.31 15.81
CA ASN A 188 13.97 4.15 15.00
C ASN A 188 14.31 3.37 13.72
N SER A 189 13.45 2.41 13.34
CA SER A 189 13.70 1.54 12.19
C SER A 189 13.92 2.33 10.88
N PRO A 190 15.06 2.17 10.20
CA PRO A 190 15.32 2.84 8.92
C PRO A 190 14.34 2.44 7.82
N TYR A 191 13.66 1.28 7.96
CA TYR A 191 12.65 0.83 7.01
C TYR A 191 11.44 1.77 6.95
N LEU A 192 11.12 2.42 8.08
CA LEU A 192 10.09 3.45 8.15
C LEU A 192 10.68 4.86 8.02
N TRP A 193 11.78 5.13 8.72
CA TRP A 193 12.21 6.51 9.01
C TRP A 193 13.49 6.95 8.28
N GLY A 194 14.07 6.10 7.42
CA GLY A 194 15.26 6.46 6.65
C GLY A 194 15.04 7.71 5.78
N GLY A 195 15.91 8.72 5.92
CA GLY A 195 15.83 9.99 5.19
C GLY A 195 15.13 11.14 5.92
N SER A 196 14.68 10.93 7.16
CA SER A 196 14.12 11.98 8.04
C SER A 196 15.03 12.29 9.23
N ASN A 197 14.65 13.29 10.02
CA ASN A 197 15.26 13.61 11.31
C ASN A 197 15.18 12.48 12.37
N LEU A 198 14.34 11.47 12.15
CA LEU A 198 14.09 10.39 13.11
C LEU A 198 15.09 9.23 12.99
N TYR A 199 15.96 9.26 11.99
CA TYR A 199 16.98 8.24 11.76
C TYR A 199 18.31 8.88 11.34
N THR A 200 19.41 8.43 11.92
CA THR A 200 20.77 8.87 11.54
C THR A 200 21.62 7.71 11.05
N LYS A 201 21.79 6.67 11.88
CA LYS A 201 22.56 5.47 11.58
C LYS A 201 22.10 4.29 12.42
N GLY A 202 22.63 3.12 12.08
CA GLY A 202 22.28 1.83 12.66
C GLY A 202 21.36 1.04 11.76
N GLY A 203 21.67 -0.23 11.52
CA GLY A 203 20.84 -1.09 10.69
C GLY A 203 21.56 -2.32 10.20
N PHE A 204 20.92 -3.04 9.30
CA PHE A 204 21.43 -4.29 8.76
C PHE A 204 22.16 -4.01 7.44
N ALA A 205 23.49 -4.12 7.46
CA ALA A 205 24.30 -3.96 6.24
C ALA A 205 24.13 -5.15 5.28
N ARG A 206 23.76 -6.30 5.85
CA ARG A 206 23.38 -7.55 5.18
C ARG A 206 22.44 -8.31 6.11
N ASP A 207 21.74 -9.30 5.56
CA ASP A 207 20.81 -10.11 6.34
C ASP A 207 21.44 -10.63 7.62
N HIS A 208 20.71 -10.44 8.73
CA HIS A 208 21.10 -10.84 10.09
C HIS A 208 22.36 -10.18 10.67
N VAL A 209 23.02 -9.24 9.97
CA VAL A 209 24.22 -8.54 10.48
C VAL A 209 23.92 -7.07 10.76
N PHE A 210 23.59 -6.79 12.01
CA PHE A 210 23.38 -5.43 12.51
C PHE A 210 24.71 -4.70 12.74
N SER A 211 24.76 -3.42 12.38
CA SER A 211 25.86 -2.51 12.65
C SER A 211 25.30 -1.16 13.10
N LEU A 212 25.92 -0.56 14.12
CA LEU A 212 25.58 0.78 14.60
C LEU A 212 26.07 1.89 13.65
N ASP A 213 27.05 1.60 12.81
CA ASP A 213 27.64 2.58 11.88
C ASP A 213 27.07 2.49 10.47
N TYR A 214 26.24 1.49 10.20
CA TYR A 214 25.57 1.38 8.92
C TYR A 214 24.55 2.52 8.73
N VAL A 215 24.65 3.23 7.61
CA VAL A 215 23.68 4.25 7.21
C VAL A 215 22.81 3.69 6.09
N ASN A 216 21.53 3.51 6.37
CA ASN A 216 20.57 3.06 5.37
C ASN A 216 20.41 4.10 4.24
N LYS A 217 20.61 3.66 3.00
CA LYS A 217 20.54 4.53 1.81
C LYS A 217 19.11 4.72 1.29
N GLN A 218 18.26 3.70 1.44
CA GLN A 218 16.92 3.67 0.88
C GLN A 218 15.96 4.52 1.71
N ILE A 219 15.10 5.32 1.08
CA ILE A 219 14.10 6.10 1.80
C ILE A 219 13.13 5.17 2.54
N GLY A 220 12.81 5.51 3.79
CA GLY A 220 11.84 4.78 4.60
C GLY A 220 10.40 5.02 4.15
N THR A 221 9.53 4.02 4.32
CA THR A 221 8.15 4.09 3.82
C THR A 221 7.30 5.11 4.56
N ALA A 222 7.53 5.35 5.86
CA ALA A 222 6.83 6.40 6.59
C ALA A 222 7.20 7.79 6.07
N VAL A 223 8.44 7.99 5.63
CA VAL A 223 8.90 9.24 4.99
C VAL A 223 8.19 9.47 3.65
N ILE A 224 8.02 8.42 2.85
CA ILE A 224 7.24 8.46 1.59
C ILE A 224 5.78 8.82 1.88
N LEU A 225 5.14 8.13 2.82
CA LEU A 225 3.76 8.41 3.22
C LEU A 225 3.60 9.84 3.74
N LYS A 226 4.55 10.34 4.55
CA LYS A 226 4.55 11.72 5.05
C LYS A 226 4.63 12.73 3.93
N ALA A 227 5.49 12.50 2.92
CA ALA A 227 5.57 13.37 1.75
C ALA A 227 4.27 13.34 0.93
N MET A 228 3.67 12.17 0.72
CA MET A 228 2.40 12.04 0.00
C MET A 228 1.26 12.74 0.75
N GLU A 229 1.21 12.61 2.07
CA GLU A 229 0.22 13.30 2.91
C GLU A 229 0.42 14.82 2.91
N ASN A 230 1.66 15.30 3.07
CA ASN A 230 1.97 16.73 3.01
C ASN A 230 1.59 17.36 1.66
N ARG A 231 1.62 16.56 0.58
CA ARG A 231 1.18 16.94 -0.77
C ARG A 231 -0.33 16.82 -0.98
N GLY A 232 -1.09 16.35 0.01
CA GLY A 232 -2.53 16.13 -0.10
C GLY A 232 -2.93 14.96 -1.02
N LEU A 233 -1.99 14.06 -1.35
CA LEU A 233 -2.23 12.94 -2.28
C LEU A 233 -2.95 11.76 -1.61
N ILE A 234 -2.81 11.65 -0.29
CA ILE A 234 -3.42 10.62 0.54
C ILE A 234 -3.88 11.24 1.85
N ASN A 235 -4.86 10.59 2.48
CA ASN A 235 -5.25 10.86 3.86
C ASN A 235 -5.20 9.55 4.63
N ILE A 236 -4.51 9.55 5.78
CA ILE A 236 -4.36 8.35 6.62
C ILE A 236 -5.11 8.60 7.95
N PRO A 237 -6.18 7.86 8.27
CA PRO A 237 -6.88 8.03 9.54
C PRO A 237 -5.93 7.82 10.73
N ARG A 238 -6.04 8.61 11.80
CA ARG A 238 -5.20 8.42 13.00
C ARG A 238 -5.80 7.39 13.96
N GLN A 239 -7.10 7.13 13.81
CA GLN A 239 -7.92 6.18 14.55
C GLN A 239 -8.82 5.45 13.56
#